data_AF-A0A173RD97-F1
#
_entry.id   AF-A0A173RD97-F1
#
_cell.length_a   1.000
_cell.length_b   1.000
_cell.length_c   1.000
_cell.angle_alpha   90.00
_cell.angle_beta   90.00
_cell.angle_gamma   90.00
#
_symmetry.space_group_name_H-M   'P 1'
#
loop_
_entity.id
_entity.type
_entity.pdbx_description
1 polymer ?
#
loop_
_entity_poly.entity_id
_entity_poly.type
_entity_poly.pdbx_seq_one_letter_code
_entity_poly.pdbx_strand_id
1 'polypeptide(L)'
;MRVISQDGALDIPYEQVVIQRFNGEIYFLNKNLTGIDDLVSDIVIAKYSTEEKAKKAMEELRYTYMCHSLVKMGQTQPDGIDENIDEKLTMGLSGVFHFPAEEELE
;
A
#
# COMPACT_ATOMS: atom_id res chain seq x y z
N MET A 1 -2.32 6.01 7.18
CA MET A 1 -1.46 6.11 5.97
C MET A 1 -2.36 6.31 4.77
N ARG A 2 -1.98 7.16 3.80
CA ARG A 2 -2.69 7.30 2.53
C ARG A 2 -2.11 6.34 1.50
N VAL A 3 -2.97 5.75 0.67
CA VAL A 3 -2.61 4.86 -0.44
C VAL A 3 -3.07 5.51 -1.72
N ILE A 4 -2.13 5.77 -2.62
CA ILE A 4 -2.38 6.32 -3.94
C ILE A 4 -2.39 5.16 -4.95
N SER A 5 -3.42 5.09 -5.80
CA SER A 5 -3.46 4.11 -6.89
C SER A 5 -2.28 4.30 -7.83
N GLN A 6 -1.92 3.25 -8.56
CA GLN A 6 -0.79 3.24 -9.49
C GLN A 6 -0.86 4.40 -10.49
N ASP A 7 -2.05 4.72 -10.98
CA ASP A 7 -2.32 5.84 -11.91
C ASP A 7 -2.48 7.22 -11.24
N GLY A 8 -2.43 7.29 -9.91
CA GLY A 8 -2.60 8.53 -9.14
C GLY A 8 -4.04 9.00 -8.96
N ALA A 9 -5.04 8.32 -9.54
CA ALA A 9 -6.42 8.80 -9.56
C ALA A 9 -7.16 8.64 -8.22
N LEU A 10 -6.78 7.63 -7.44
CA LEU A 10 -7.41 7.29 -6.17
C LEU A 10 -6.46 7.59 -5.03
N ASP A 11 -6.99 8.21 -3.98
CA ASP A 11 -6.25 8.50 -2.77
C ASP A 11 -7.07 8.08 -1.54
N ILE A 12 -6.64 6.97 -0.93
CA ILE A 12 -7.46 6.16 -0.04
C ILE A 12 -6.80 6.06 1.35
N PRO A 13 -7.54 6.27 2.45
CA PRO A 13 -7.02 5.99 3.79
C PRO A 13 -6.90 4.48 4.03
N TYR A 14 -5.67 3.99 4.19
CA TYR A 14 -5.34 2.55 4.37
C TYR A 14 -6.18 1.89 5.46
N GLU A 15 -6.35 2.56 6.60
CA GLU A 15 -7.02 2.02 7.78
C GLU A 15 -8.55 1.82 7.59
N GLN A 16 -9.17 2.53 6.64
CA GLN A 16 -10.61 2.50 6.42
C GLN A 16 -11.05 1.49 5.34
N VAL A 17 -10.10 0.84 4.67
CA VAL A 17 -10.38 -0.10 3.59
C VAL A 17 -9.78 -1.48 3.88
N VAL A 18 -10.20 -2.46 3.10
CA VAL A 18 -9.53 -3.75 2.94
C VAL A 18 -8.84 -3.70 1.59
N ILE A 19 -7.56 -4.08 1.53
CA ILE A 19 -6.82 -4.19 0.26
C ILE A 19 -6.50 -5.66 0.03
N GLN A 20 -6.85 -6.17 -1.15
CA GLN A 20 -6.66 -7.58 -1.52
C GLN A 20 -5.93 -7.69 -2.87
N ARG A 21 -5.16 -8.77 -3.03
CA ARG A 21 -4.46 -9.11 -4.28
C ARG A 21 -5.08 -10.36 -4.89
N PHE A 22 -5.38 -10.34 -6.19
CA PHE A 22 -5.87 -11.50 -6.94
C PHE A 22 -5.38 -11.43 -8.40
N ASN A 23 -4.83 -12.52 -8.94
CA ASN A 23 -4.38 -12.66 -10.34
C ASN A 23 -3.55 -11.48 -10.92
N GLY A 24 -2.60 -10.95 -10.14
CA GLY A 24 -1.76 -9.83 -10.60
C GLY A 24 -2.37 -8.44 -10.42
N GLU A 25 -3.62 -8.36 -9.95
CA GLU A 25 -4.31 -7.11 -9.66
C GLU A 25 -4.45 -6.91 -8.14
N ILE A 26 -4.49 -5.64 -7.74
CA ILE A 26 -4.74 -5.23 -6.36
C ILE A 26 -6.00 -4.38 -6.35
N TYR A 27 -6.88 -4.68 -5.41
CA TYR A 27 -8.19 -4.07 -5.26
C TYR A 27 -8.35 -3.49 -3.86
N PHE A 28 -9.22 -2.49 -3.71
CA PHE A 28 -9.70 -2.09 -2.40
C PHE A 28 -11.21 -2.31 -2.26
N LEU A 29 -11.61 -2.65 -1.03
CA LEU A 29 -13.00 -2.70 -0.59
C LEU A 29 -13.19 -1.72 0.56
N ASN A 30 -14.12 -0.78 0.40
CA ASN A 30 -14.45 0.15 1.48
C ASN A 30 -15.30 -0.57 2.53
N LYS A 31 -14.85 -0.56 3.79
CA LYS A 31 -15.57 -1.19 4.91
C LYS A 31 -16.96 -0.59 5.14
N ASN A 32 -17.20 0.63 4.67
CA ASN A 32 -18.47 1.37 4.83
C ASN A 32 -19.44 1.20 3.64
N LEU A 33 -19.04 0.50 2.57
CA LEU A 33 -19.89 0.30 1.37
C LEU A 33 -20.50 -1.11 1.29
N THR A 34 -20.43 -1.89 2.38
CA THR A 34 -21.10 -3.19 2.48
C THR A 34 -22.63 -3.00 2.38
N GLY A 35 -23.22 -3.40 1.26
CA GLY A 35 -24.67 -3.32 1.00
C GLY A 35 -25.09 -2.32 -0.10
N ILE A 36 -24.14 -1.72 -0.83
CA ILE A 36 -24.44 -1.01 -2.07
C ILE A 36 -23.99 -1.90 -3.24
N ASP A 37 -24.80 -2.93 -3.52
CA ASP A 37 -24.50 -4.00 -4.48
C ASP A 37 -24.27 -3.47 -5.92
N ASP A 38 -24.77 -2.28 -6.25
CA ASP A 38 -24.72 -1.72 -7.60
C ASP A 38 -23.52 -0.78 -7.87
N LEU A 39 -22.72 -0.40 -6.87
CA LEU A 39 -21.72 0.68 -7.04
C LEU A 39 -20.24 0.26 -7.03
N VAL A 40 -19.90 -0.99 -6.74
CA VAL A 40 -18.48 -1.34 -6.55
C VAL A 40 -18.16 -2.69 -7.15
N SER A 41 -17.99 -2.73 -8.47
CA SER A 41 -16.98 -3.64 -9.04
C SER A 41 -15.68 -3.38 -8.27
N ASP A 42 -15.03 -4.42 -7.75
CA ASP A 42 -13.75 -4.30 -7.04
C ASP A 42 -12.86 -3.27 -7.74
N ILE A 43 -12.59 -2.14 -7.09
CA ILE A 43 -11.86 -1.05 -7.75
C ILE A 43 -10.38 -1.44 -7.75
N VAL A 44 -9.87 -1.72 -8.95
CA VAL A 44 -8.45 -2.00 -9.18
C VAL A 44 -7.66 -0.73 -8.89
N ILE A 45 -6.72 -0.82 -7.95
CA ILE A 45 -5.81 0.28 -7.57
C ILE A 45 -4.40 0.09 -8.12
N ALA A 46 -4.04 -1.12 -8.52
CA ALA A 46 -2.81 -1.42 -9.23
C ALA A 46 -2.96 -2.70 -10.04
N LYS A 47 -2.29 -2.76 -11.18
CA LYS A 47 -2.26 -3.94 -12.05
C LYS A 47 -0.84 -4.23 -12.49
N TYR A 48 -0.47 -5.50 -12.41
CA TYR A 48 0.86 -5.99 -12.75
C TYR A 48 0.79 -7.14 -13.74
N SER A 49 1.86 -7.31 -14.51
CA SER A 49 1.94 -8.36 -15.53
C SER A 49 2.04 -9.77 -14.94
N THR A 50 2.56 -9.92 -13.72
CA THR A 50 2.70 -11.20 -13.02
C THR A 50 2.18 -11.15 -11.59
N GLU A 51 1.85 -12.33 -11.06
CA GLU A 51 1.47 -12.49 -9.67
C GLU A 51 2.61 -12.17 -8.69
N GLU A 52 3.86 -12.45 -9.06
CA GLU A 52 5.02 -12.13 -8.22
C GLU A 52 5.16 -10.62 -8.02
N LYS A 53 5.01 -9.83 -9.08
CA LYS A 53 5.07 -8.37 -9.00
C LYS A 53 3.96 -7.81 -8.12
N ALA A 54 2.72 -8.26 -8.33
CA ALA A 54 1.61 -7.86 -7.47
C ALA A 54 1.82 -8.27 -6.00
N LYS A 55 2.49 -9.40 -5.75
CA LYS A 55 2.83 -9.82 -4.39
C LYS A 55 3.87 -8.89 -3.78
N LYS A 56 4.93 -8.54 -4.51
CA LYS A 56 5.98 -7.61 -4.08
C LYS A 56 5.43 -6.22 -3.75
N ALA A 57 4.58 -5.66 -4.61
CA ALA A 57 3.88 -4.41 -4.32
C ALA A 57 3.05 -4.45 -3.02
N MET A 58 2.38 -5.59 -2.75
CA MET A 58 1.61 -5.79 -1.52
C MET A 58 2.52 -5.92 -0.28
N GLU A 59 3.72 -6.51 -0.42
CA GLU A 59 4.72 -6.61 0.64
C GLU A 59 5.30 -5.23 0.97
N GLU A 60 5.62 -4.42 -0.03
CA GLU A 60 6.08 -3.03 0.12
C GLU A 60 5.02 -2.17 0.82
N LEU A 61 3.76 -2.25 0.40
CA LEU A 61 2.65 -1.55 1.06
C LEU A 61 2.57 -1.88 2.57
N ARG A 62 2.67 -3.17 2.92
CA ARG A 62 2.64 -3.63 4.33
C ARG A 62 3.85 -3.12 5.10
N TYR A 63 5.01 -3.11 4.45
CA TYR A 63 6.25 -2.62 5.03
C TYR A 63 6.17 -1.11 5.33
N THR A 64 5.72 -0.30 4.37
CA THR A 64 5.52 1.14 4.56
C THR A 64 4.51 1.42 5.68
N TYR A 65 3.42 0.66 5.78
CA TYR A 65 2.46 0.80 6.87
C TYR A 65 3.08 0.49 8.25
N MET A 66 3.91 -0.54 8.34
CA MET A 66 4.64 -0.88 9.57
C MET A 66 5.59 0.27 9.96
N CYS A 67 6.39 0.78 9.03
CA CYS A 67 7.28 1.92 9.25
C CYS A 67 6.51 3.16 9.72
N HIS A 68 5.41 3.50 9.04
CA HIS A 68 4.55 4.61 9.42
C HIS A 68 3.97 4.44 10.84
N SER A 69 3.56 3.22 11.18
CA SER A 69 3.02 2.90 12.51
C SER A 69 4.07 3.06 13.62
N LEU A 70 5.31 2.62 13.39
CA LEU A 70 6.42 2.78 14.33
C LEU A 70 6.72 4.27 14.60
N VAL A 71 6.83 5.07 13.54
CA VAL A 71 7.02 6.53 13.63
C VAL A 71 5.88 7.17 14.42
N LYS A 72 4.63 6.80 14.14
CA LYS A 72 3.44 7.35 14.84
C LYS A 72 3.41 7.02 16.33
N MET A 73 3.99 5.89 16.75
CA MET A 73 4.07 5.50 18.17
C MET A 73 5.17 6.24 18.95
N GLY A 74 5.92 7.16 18.32
CA GLY A 74 7.04 7.84 18.96
C GLY A 74 8.21 6.90 19.29
N GLN A 75 8.18 5.68 18.75
CA GLN A 75 9.28 4.73 18.83
C GLN A 75 10.25 5.05 17.69
N THR A 76 11.43 5.56 18.02
CA THR A 76 12.58 5.39 17.12
C THR A 76 12.92 3.91 17.00
N GLN A 77 13.42 3.58 15.81
CA GLN A 77 13.46 2.28 15.12
C GLN A 77 13.74 1.02 15.98
N PRO A 78 13.26 -0.17 15.55
CA PRO A 78 13.70 -1.45 16.12
C PRO A 78 15.22 -1.56 16.03
N ASP A 79 15.88 -1.84 17.15
CA ASP A 79 17.33 -2.05 17.20
C ASP A 79 17.74 -3.16 16.21
N GLY A 80 18.55 -2.81 15.20
CA GLY A 80 19.26 -3.78 14.36
C GLY A 80 18.93 -3.87 12.86
N ILE A 81 18.46 -2.82 12.19
CA ILE A 81 18.14 -2.89 10.75
C ILE A 81 18.83 -1.77 9.92
N ASP A 82 19.99 -2.11 9.38
CA ASP A 82 20.48 -1.96 7.98
C ASP A 82 20.54 -0.57 7.30
N GLU A 83 21.59 -0.37 6.50
CA GLU A 83 22.12 0.85 5.85
C GLU A 83 21.13 1.64 4.96
N ASN A 84 19.92 1.13 4.74
CA ASN A 84 18.81 1.77 4.01
C ASN A 84 17.93 2.70 4.88
N ILE A 85 18.52 3.31 5.90
CA ILE A 85 17.82 4.09 6.95
C ILE A 85 17.08 5.31 6.37
N ASP A 86 17.65 6.00 5.39
CA ASP A 86 17.05 7.22 4.82
C ASP A 86 15.75 6.92 4.07
N GLU A 87 15.70 5.83 3.32
CA GLU A 87 14.53 5.47 2.51
C GLU A 87 13.37 4.99 3.40
N LYS A 88 13.67 4.17 4.41
CA LYS A 88 12.71 3.65 5.40
C LYS A 88 12.12 4.76 6.27
N LEU A 89 12.95 5.71 6.70
CA LEU A 89 12.52 6.85 7.50
C LEU A 89 11.68 7.82 6.66
N THR A 90 12.09 8.08 5.41
CA THR A 90 11.33 8.90 4.46
C THR A 90 9.95 8.30 4.18
N MET A 91 9.87 6.99 3.94
CA MET A 91 8.60 6.27 3.76
C MET A 91 7.69 6.32 5.00
N GLY A 92 8.24 6.16 6.21
CA GLY A 92 7.46 6.23 7.44
C GLY A 92 6.94 7.64 7.76
N LEU A 93 7.75 8.67 7.47
CA LEU A 93 7.41 10.07 7.69
C LEU A 93 6.42 10.63 6.66
N SER A 94 6.48 10.17 5.41
CA SER A 94 5.56 10.65 4.36
C SER A 94 4.11 10.37 4.72
N GLY A 95 3.85 9.20 5.33
CA GLY A 95 2.50 8.71 5.59
C GLY A 95 1.69 8.45 4.33
N VAL A 96 2.34 8.39 3.17
CA VAL A 96 1.76 8.17 1.84
C VAL A 96 2.52 7.03 1.16
N PHE A 97 1.78 6.07 0.62
CA PHE A 97 2.29 5.01 -0.25
C PHE A 97 1.62 5.14 -1.62
N HIS A 98 2.41 5.26 -2.68
CA HIS A 98 1.92 5.23 -4.06
C HIS A 98 2.31 3.88 -4.65
N PHE A 99 1.34 3.14 -5.18
CA PHE A 99 1.63 1.87 -5.83
C PHE A 99 2.65 2.06 -6.97
N PRO A 100 3.73 1.25 -6.99
CA PRO A 100 4.78 1.39 -7.98
C PRO A 100 4.29 1.05 -9.38
N ALA A 101 4.94 1.66 -10.36
CA ALA A 101 4.78 1.32 -11.77
C ALA A 101 5.30 -0.12 -12.05
N GLU A 102 4.92 -0.67 -13.20
CA GLU A 102 5.31 -2.04 -13.61
C GLU A 102 6.84 -2.18 -13.75
N GLU A 103 7.52 -1.12 -14.19
CA GLU A 103 8.96 -1.06 -14.41
C GLU A 103 9.78 -0.94 -13.11
N GLU A 104 9.15 -0.51 -12.02
CA GLU A 104 9.79 -0.31 -10.71
C GLU A 104 9.87 -1.62 -9.91
N LEU A 105 9.10 -2.64 -10.32
CA LEU A 105 9.09 -3.96 -9.70
C LEU A 105 9.88 -4.95 -10.54
N GLU A 106 11.06 -5.34 -10.04
CA GLU A 106 11.78 -6.54 -10.49
C GLU A 106 11.04 -7.82 -10.15
#